data_AF-A0A661I5M4-F1
#
_entry.id   AF-A0A661I5M4-F1
#
_cell.length_a   1.000
_cell.length_b   1.000
_cell.length_c   1.000
_cell.angle_alpha   90.00
_cell.angle_beta   90.00
_cell.angle_gamma   90.00
#
_symmetry.space_group_name_H-M   'P 1'
#
loop_
_entity.id
_entity.type
_entity.pdbx_description
1 polymer ?
#
loop_
_entity_poly.entity_id
_entity_poly.type
_entity_poly.pdbx_seq_one_letter_code
_entity_poly.pdbx_strand_id
1 'polypeptide(L)'
;MITFQNIEDNHNTKKTINTLFGVELQLNGGWGYAIVDATTIEDIQEGIPIYQLEHMIVSMRSHLEMNITQEKDNRYAGINANELSRENIKKNEFTYDKVTYEITAMKEDIYNKFIQEYKEGYGKENFDITEHFKKRKEATLIREVVHYFEISKII
;
A
#
# COMPACT_ATOMS: atom_id res chain seq x y z
N MET A 1 -4.79 4.78 -17.88
CA MET A 1 -4.84 4.54 -16.43
C MET A 1 -4.40 3.10 -16.21
N ILE A 2 -3.38 2.85 -15.38
CA ILE A 2 -2.89 1.48 -15.13
C ILE A 2 -3.83 0.86 -14.09
N THR A 3 -4.42 -0.27 -14.42
CA THR A 3 -5.31 -1.01 -13.53
C THR A 3 -4.58 -2.25 -13.04
N PHE A 4 -4.48 -2.40 -11.72
CA PHE A 4 -3.97 -3.62 -11.09
C PHE A 4 -5.15 -4.53 -10.78
N GLN A 5 -4.95 -5.83 -10.92
CA GLN A 5 -5.96 -6.79 -10.50
C GLN A 5 -6.13 -6.73 -8.99
N ASN A 6 -7.38 -6.78 -8.54
CA ASN A 6 -7.66 -6.98 -7.13
C ASN A 6 -7.06 -8.32 -6.70
N ILE A 7 -6.57 -8.38 -5.47
CA ILE A 7 -6.08 -9.62 -4.88
C ILE A 7 -7.27 -10.58 -4.82
N GLU A 8 -7.08 -11.81 -5.34
CA GLU A 8 -8.13 -12.81 -5.33
C GLU A 8 -8.60 -13.06 -3.88
N ASP A 9 -9.88 -12.78 -3.65
CA ASP A 9 -10.48 -12.84 -2.33
C ASP A 9 -10.79 -14.31 -1.99
N ASN A 10 -9.84 -14.97 -1.35
CA ASN A 10 -10.09 -16.24 -0.66
C ASN A 10 -10.48 -16.02 0.81
N HIS A 11 -10.90 -14.78 1.17
CA HIS A 11 -11.32 -14.36 2.51
C HIS A 11 -10.29 -14.65 3.60
N ASN A 12 -8.99 -14.61 3.26
CA ASN A 12 -7.94 -14.89 4.23
C ASN A 12 -6.82 -13.84 4.19
N THR A 13 -7.21 -12.56 4.25
CA THR A 13 -6.30 -11.41 4.41
C THR A 13 -5.30 -11.66 5.55
N LYS A 14 -5.76 -12.18 6.70
CA LYS A 14 -4.92 -12.54 7.84
C LYS A 14 -3.83 -13.57 7.48
N LYS A 15 -4.20 -14.70 6.86
CA LYS A 15 -3.22 -15.73 6.47
C LYS A 15 -2.27 -15.22 5.39
N THR A 16 -2.76 -14.46 4.43
CA THR A 16 -1.93 -13.88 3.37
C THR A 16 -0.89 -12.93 3.95
N ILE A 17 -1.31 -12.05 4.87
CA ILE A 17 -0.39 -11.12 5.56
C ILE A 17 0.66 -11.90 6.36
N ASN A 18 0.26 -12.90 7.15
CA ASN A 18 1.20 -13.72 7.91
C ASN A 18 2.17 -14.46 6.97
N THR A 19 1.67 -15.13 5.93
CA THR A 19 2.49 -15.94 5.02
C THR A 19 3.52 -15.11 4.25
N LEU A 20 3.15 -13.91 3.79
CA LEU A 20 3.99 -13.12 2.89
C LEU A 20 4.83 -12.07 3.62
N PHE A 21 4.36 -11.57 4.76
CA PHE A 21 5.02 -10.49 5.51
C PHE A 21 5.47 -10.92 6.91
N GLY A 22 5.09 -12.11 7.39
CA GLY A 22 5.48 -12.61 8.71
C GLY A 22 4.82 -11.85 9.87
N VAL A 23 3.71 -11.16 9.62
CA VAL A 23 3.02 -10.33 10.62
C VAL A 23 1.71 -10.99 11.05
N GLU A 24 1.51 -11.16 12.35
CA GLU A 24 0.30 -11.72 12.93
C GLU A 24 -0.67 -10.63 13.37
N LEU A 25 -1.63 -10.27 12.51
CA LEU A 25 -2.64 -9.26 12.82
C LEU A 25 -3.99 -9.90 13.15
N GLN A 26 -4.73 -9.30 14.08
CA GLN A 26 -6.11 -9.70 14.40
C GLN A 26 -7.07 -9.05 13.41
N LEU A 27 -7.09 -9.62 12.20
CA LEU A 27 -7.91 -9.15 11.08
C LEU A 27 -8.88 -10.22 10.62
N ASN A 28 -9.99 -9.77 10.05
CA ASN A 28 -10.97 -10.57 9.34
C ASN A 28 -11.44 -9.82 8.07
N GLY A 29 -12.37 -10.39 7.31
CA GLY A 29 -12.90 -9.78 6.10
C GLY A 29 -11.93 -9.85 4.90
N GLY A 30 -12.05 -8.88 3.99
CA GLY A 30 -11.36 -8.85 2.70
C GLY A 30 -10.19 -7.87 2.66
N TRP A 31 -9.95 -7.31 1.47
CA TRP A 31 -8.89 -6.32 1.20
C TRP A 31 -9.45 -4.88 1.05
N GLY A 32 -10.70 -4.68 1.45
CA GLY A 32 -11.34 -3.38 1.57
C GLY A 32 -11.47 -2.62 0.25
N TYR A 33 -11.72 -3.31 -0.87
CA TYR A 33 -12.00 -2.64 -2.14
C TYR A 33 -13.37 -1.92 -2.12
N ALA A 34 -14.30 -2.44 -1.33
CA ALA A 34 -15.62 -1.90 -1.06
C ALA A 34 -16.03 -2.18 0.41
N ILE A 35 -17.19 -1.67 0.81
CA ILE A 35 -17.74 -1.90 2.16
C ILE A 35 -18.01 -3.39 2.42
N VAL A 36 -18.43 -4.14 1.38
CA VAL A 36 -18.84 -5.55 1.52
C VAL A 36 -17.66 -6.49 1.77
N ASP A 37 -16.45 -6.09 1.39
CA ASP A 37 -15.19 -6.81 1.58
C ASP A 37 -14.22 -5.98 2.45
N ALA A 38 -14.76 -5.11 3.31
CA ALA A 38 -13.98 -4.28 4.22
C ALA A 38 -12.96 -5.13 5.00
N THR A 39 -11.79 -4.57 5.26
CA THR A 39 -10.83 -5.17 6.19
C THR A 39 -11.34 -4.94 7.61
N THR A 40 -11.77 -6.00 8.29
CA THR A 40 -12.22 -5.92 9.68
C THR A 40 -11.01 -5.96 10.60
N ILE A 41 -10.87 -4.93 11.44
CA ILE A 41 -9.87 -4.90 12.51
C ILE A 41 -10.53 -5.40 13.79
N GLU A 42 -10.15 -6.60 14.23
CA GLU A 42 -10.75 -7.24 15.40
C GLU A 42 -10.11 -6.81 16.71
N ASP A 43 -8.81 -6.48 16.67
CA ASP A 43 -8.05 -6.01 17.81
C ASP A 43 -6.83 -5.20 17.33
N ILE A 44 -6.35 -4.29 18.17
CA ILE A 44 -5.17 -3.49 17.92
C ILE A 44 -4.06 -3.99 18.84
N GLN A 45 -2.91 -4.37 18.28
CA GLN A 45 -1.75 -4.72 19.09
C GLN A 45 -1.32 -3.54 19.98
N GLU A 46 -0.97 -3.84 21.22
CA GLU A 46 -0.60 -2.82 22.21
C GLU A 46 0.51 -1.90 21.68
N GLY A 47 0.27 -0.58 21.76
CA GLY A 47 1.23 0.44 21.34
C GLY A 47 1.17 0.84 19.86
N ILE A 48 0.35 0.19 19.02
CA ILE A 48 0.16 0.59 17.62
C ILE A 48 -1.12 1.42 17.50
N PRO A 49 -1.07 2.70 17.10
CA PRO A 49 -2.27 3.46 16.80
C PRO A 49 -3.01 2.90 15.57
N ILE A 50 -4.35 2.93 15.59
CA ILE A 50 -5.20 2.42 14.51
C ILE A 50 -4.79 2.91 13.11
N TYR A 51 -4.50 4.20 12.96
CA TYR A 51 -4.11 4.79 11.68
C TYR A 51 -2.79 4.22 11.13
N GLN A 52 -1.87 3.81 12.01
CA GLN A 52 -0.62 3.17 11.60
C GLN A 52 -0.87 1.73 11.14
N LEU A 53 -1.77 1.02 11.83
CA LEU A 53 -2.20 -0.32 11.42
C LEU A 53 -2.88 -0.31 10.06
N GLU A 54 -3.81 0.62 9.83
CA GLU A 54 -4.48 0.81 8.54
C GLU A 54 -3.49 1.15 7.41
N HIS A 55 -2.57 2.08 7.67
CA HIS A 55 -1.52 2.46 6.72
C HIS A 55 -0.63 1.26 6.35
N MET A 56 -0.26 0.44 7.35
CA MET A 56 0.50 -0.79 7.15
C MET A 56 -0.25 -1.78 6.26
N ILE A 57 -1.55 -1.98 6.50
CA ILE A 57 -2.39 -2.89 5.71
C ILE A 57 -2.50 -2.41 4.25
N VAL A 58 -2.74 -1.11 4.02
CA VAL A 58 -2.80 -0.55 2.66
C VAL A 58 -1.46 -0.64 1.94
N SER A 59 -0.35 -0.45 2.68
CA SER A 59 1.00 -0.63 2.13
C SER A 59 1.23 -2.07 1.70
N MET A 60 0.89 -3.06 2.54
CA MET A 60 0.97 -4.48 2.20
C MET A 60 0.11 -4.82 0.98
N ARG A 61 -1.15 -4.37 0.95
CA ARG A 61 -2.05 -4.53 -0.21
C ARG A 61 -1.41 -3.96 -1.49
N SER A 62 -0.85 -2.76 -1.42
CA SER A 62 -0.21 -2.12 -2.57
C SER A 62 1.01 -2.90 -3.07
N HIS A 63 1.81 -3.47 -2.15
CA HIS A 63 2.93 -4.35 -2.50
C HIS A 63 2.47 -5.65 -3.15
N LEU A 64 1.37 -6.23 -2.68
CA LEU A 64 0.78 -7.42 -3.30
C LEU A 64 0.37 -7.12 -4.74
N GLU A 65 -0.49 -6.12 -4.92
CA GLU A 65 -1.04 -5.74 -6.21
C GLU A 65 0.03 -5.35 -7.24
N MET A 66 1.08 -4.63 -6.81
CA MET A 66 2.00 -3.97 -7.73
C MET A 66 3.36 -4.67 -7.86
N ASN A 67 3.70 -5.60 -6.96
CA ASN A 67 4.99 -6.30 -7.00
C ASN A 67 4.84 -7.82 -6.85
N ILE A 68 4.36 -8.28 -5.69
CA ILE A 68 4.48 -9.69 -5.30
C ILE A 68 3.69 -10.61 -6.25
N THR A 69 2.49 -10.21 -6.67
CA THR A 69 1.64 -11.00 -7.57
C THR A 69 1.93 -10.74 -9.05
N GLN A 70 2.88 -9.86 -9.36
CA GLN A 70 3.19 -9.46 -10.73
C GLN A 70 4.33 -10.31 -11.32
N GLU A 71 4.21 -10.62 -12.60
CA GLU A 71 5.31 -11.10 -13.42
C GLU A 71 6.48 -10.11 -13.39
N LYS A 72 7.71 -10.62 -13.49
CA LYS A 72 8.94 -9.84 -13.28
C LYS A 72 8.96 -8.50 -14.03
N ASP A 73 8.62 -8.52 -15.32
CA ASP A 73 8.65 -7.31 -16.18
C ASP A 73 7.51 -6.33 -15.86
N ASN A 74 6.53 -6.78 -15.07
CA ASN A 74 5.38 -5.98 -14.66
C ASN A 74 5.49 -5.40 -13.24
N ARG A 75 6.53 -5.76 -12.49
CA ARG A 75 6.73 -5.32 -11.11
C ARG A 75 7.00 -3.83 -10.98
N TYR A 76 6.56 -3.31 -9.84
CA TYR A 76 6.85 -1.96 -9.37
C TYR A 76 7.61 -2.02 -8.04
N ALA A 77 8.46 -1.03 -7.80
CA ALA A 77 9.22 -0.83 -6.58
C ALA A 77 9.07 0.62 -6.09
N GLY A 78 9.61 0.91 -4.90
CA GLY A 78 9.45 2.22 -4.25
C GLY A 78 7.98 2.56 -4.00
N ILE A 79 7.18 1.55 -3.66
CA ILE A 79 5.74 1.68 -3.43
C ILE A 79 5.52 2.38 -2.08
N ASN A 80 4.81 3.50 -2.08
CA ASN A 80 4.44 4.22 -0.86
C ASN A 80 2.96 4.58 -0.89
N ALA A 81 2.30 4.45 0.26
CA ALA A 81 0.95 4.94 0.48
C ALA A 81 0.97 6.25 1.29
N ASN A 82 0.22 7.25 0.87
CA ASN A 82 0.01 8.49 1.61
C ASN A 82 -1.49 8.72 1.78
N GLU A 83 -1.96 8.93 3.01
CA GLU A 83 -3.38 9.23 3.26
C GLU A 83 -3.70 10.62 2.69
N LEU A 84 -4.75 10.69 1.85
CA LEU A 84 -5.27 11.93 1.29
C LEU A 84 -6.49 12.43 2.05
N SER A 85 -7.40 11.52 2.39
CA SER A 85 -8.64 11.84 3.11
C SER A 85 -9.22 10.62 3.82
N ARG A 86 -10.05 10.89 4.82
CA ARG A 86 -10.74 9.90 5.64
C ARG A 86 -12.17 10.33 5.90
N GLU A 87 -13.07 9.36 5.86
CA GLU A 87 -14.48 9.53 6.18
C GLU A 87 -14.92 8.38 7.10
N ASN A 88 -15.49 8.73 8.26
CA ASN A 88 -16.11 7.74 9.13
C ASN A 88 -17.58 7.53 8.70
N ILE A 89 -17.92 6.29 8.41
CA ILE A 89 -19.24 5.88 7.91
C ILE A 89 -19.88 4.97 8.95
N LYS A 90 -21.06 5.36 9.44
CA LYS A 90 -21.91 4.47 10.22
C LYS A 90 -22.98 3.86 9.32
N LYS A 91 -23.03 2.53 9.25
CA LYS A 91 -24.03 1.81 8.47
C LYS A 91 -24.56 0.64 9.29
N ASN A 92 -25.84 0.73 9.65
CA ASN A 92 -26.49 -0.18 10.62
C ASN A 92 -25.74 -0.17 11.96
N GLU A 93 -25.32 -1.33 12.45
CA GLU A 93 -24.56 -1.52 13.70
C GLU A 93 -23.03 -1.42 13.52
N PHE A 94 -22.56 -1.23 12.28
CA PHE A 94 -21.14 -1.21 11.96
C PHE A 94 -20.60 0.19 11.75
N THR A 95 -19.36 0.41 12.17
CA THR A 95 -18.59 1.63 11.94
C THR A 95 -17.42 1.32 11.00
N TYR A 96 -17.28 2.13 9.96
CA TYR A 96 -16.23 1.97 8.95
C TYR A 96 -15.40 3.24 8.83
N ASP A 97 -14.11 3.07 8.62
CA ASP A 97 -13.25 4.11 8.09
C ASP A 97 -13.03 3.88 6.59
N LYS A 98 -13.52 4.82 5.79
CA LYS A 98 -13.24 4.90 4.36
C LYS A 98 -12.08 5.86 4.17
N VAL A 99 -10.94 5.33 3.79
CA VAL A 99 -9.70 6.08 3.65
C VAL A 99 -9.26 6.10 2.20
N THR A 100 -8.95 7.28 1.68
CA THR A 100 -8.40 7.48 0.33
C THR A 100 -6.90 7.68 0.45
N TYR A 101 -6.12 6.88 -0.27
CA TYR A 101 -4.68 6.95 -0.31
C TYR A 101 -4.17 7.29 -1.70
N GLU A 102 -3.12 8.10 -1.76
CA GLU A 102 -2.23 8.19 -2.92
C GLU A 102 -1.21 7.07 -2.83
N ILE A 103 -1.16 6.20 -3.84
CA ILE A 103 -0.11 5.22 -4.00
C ILE A 103 0.87 5.72 -5.06
N THR A 104 2.12 5.90 -4.65
CA THR A 104 3.24 6.18 -5.56
C THR A 104 4.04 4.92 -5.78
N ALA A 105 4.51 4.69 -7.01
CA ALA A 105 5.40 3.57 -7.32
C ALA A 105 6.18 3.82 -8.61
N MET A 106 7.19 3.02 -8.89
CA MET A 106 7.98 3.09 -10.12
C MET A 106 8.23 1.69 -10.65
N LYS A 107 8.32 1.50 -11.97
CA LYS A 107 8.71 0.20 -12.54
C LYS A 107 10.01 -0.30 -11.91
N GLU A 108 10.06 -1.57 -11.54
CA GLU A 108 11.14 -2.12 -10.71
C GLU A 108 12.53 -1.98 -11.37
N ASP A 109 12.61 -2.22 -12.68
CA ASP A 109 13.83 -2.04 -13.47
C ASP A 109 14.31 -0.59 -13.50
N ILE A 110 13.39 0.35 -13.71
CA ILE A 110 13.66 1.80 -13.70
C ILE A 110 14.09 2.25 -12.29
N TYR A 111 13.38 1.78 -11.26
CA TYR A 111 13.70 2.09 -9.87
C TYR A 111 15.11 1.62 -9.51
N ASN A 112 15.45 0.38 -9.85
CA ASN A 112 16.77 -0.20 -9.60
C ASN A 112 17.87 0.55 -10.35
N LYS A 113 17.60 0.98 -11.59
CA LYS A 113 18.52 1.83 -12.35
C LYS A 113 18.80 3.15 -11.63
N PHE A 114 17.77 3.86 -11.15
CA PHE A 114 17.97 5.09 -10.39
C PHE A 114 18.73 4.86 -9.08
N ILE A 115 18.44 3.77 -8.34
CA ILE A 115 19.19 3.44 -7.13
C ILE A 115 20.66 3.20 -7.43
N GLN A 116 20.97 2.50 -8.53
CA GLN A 116 22.34 2.24 -8.94
C GLN A 116 23.05 3.53 -9.36
N GLU A 117 22.42 4.34 -10.22
CA GLU A 117 22.94 5.64 -10.63
C GLU A 117 23.24 6.55 -9.44
N TYR A 118 22.34 6.61 -8.45
CA TYR A 118 22.54 7.40 -7.25
C TYR A 118 23.70 6.86 -6.41
N LYS A 119 23.76 5.55 -6.16
CA LYS A 119 24.85 4.92 -5.39
C LYS A 119 26.22 5.14 -6.03
N GLU A 120 26.30 5.08 -7.35
CA GLU A 120 27.56 5.24 -8.09
C GLU A 120 27.93 6.70 -8.33
N GLY A 121 26.94 7.59 -8.47
CA GLY A 121 27.14 8.99 -8.85
C GLY A 121 27.24 9.94 -7.66
N TYR A 122 26.57 9.65 -6.55
CA TYR A 122 26.48 10.58 -5.43
C TYR A 122 27.86 11.01 -4.90
N GLY A 123 28.05 12.33 -4.77
CA GLY A 123 29.32 12.94 -4.35
C GLY A 123 30.36 13.13 -5.47
N LYS A 124 30.09 12.71 -6.71
CA LYS A 124 30.96 12.96 -7.86
C LYS A 124 30.59 14.28 -8.54
N GLU A 125 31.60 15.01 -9.04
CA GLU A 125 31.43 16.33 -9.68
C GLU A 125 30.49 16.32 -10.90
N ASN A 126 30.40 15.19 -11.60
CA ASN A 126 29.59 15.05 -12.81
C ASN A 126 28.18 14.50 -12.57
N PHE A 127 27.79 14.25 -11.31
CA PHE A 127 26.46 13.76 -10.99
C PHE A 127 25.50 14.92 -10.70
N ASP A 128 24.62 15.21 -11.65
CA ASP A 128 23.55 16.18 -11.43
C ASP A 128 22.41 15.55 -10.60
N ILE A 129 22.47 15.79 -9.30
CA ILE A 129 21.48 15.33 -8.34
C ILE A 129 20.07 15.90 -8.61
N THR A 130 19.98 17.11 -9.13
CA THR A 130 18.69 17.78 -9.38
C THR A 130 18.00 17.13 -10.57
N GLU A 131 18.75 16.92 -11.66
CA GLU A 131 18.24 16.22 -12.85
C GLU A 131 17.89 14.76 -12.54
N HIS A 132 18.68 14.09 -11.69
CA HIS A 132 18.37 12.73 -11.23
C HIS A 132 17.00 12.66 -10.54
N PHE A 133 16.74 13.54 -9.55
CA PHE A 133 15.45 13.54 -8.85
C PHE A 133 14.28 14.00 -9.71
N LYS A 134 14.53 14.88 -10.69
CA LYS A 134 13.51 15.25 -11.69
C LYS A 134 13.08 14.04 -12.52
N LYS A 135 14.03 13.30 -13.10
CA LYS A 135 13.75 12.07 -13.86
C LYS A 135 13.03 11.03 -13.00
N ARG A 136 13.43 10.88 -11.74
CA ARG A 136 12.76 9.98 -10.79
C ARG A 136 11.31 10.38 -10.58
N LYS A 137 11.02 11.68 -10.41
CA LYS A 137 9.65 12.19 -10.25
C LYS A 137 8.81 11.92 -11.50
N GLU A 138 9.37 12.16 -12.69
CA GLU A 138 8.68 11.91 -13.97
C GLU A 138 8.39 10.42 -14.21
N ALA A 139 9.25 9.52 -13.73
CA ALA A 139 9.05 8.08 -13.83
C ALA A 139 8.13 7.49 -12.75
N THR A 140 7.68 8.30 -11.79
CA THR A 140 6.81 7.83 -10.69
C THR A 140 5.36 7.77 -11.16
N LEU A 141 4.78 6.58 -11.09
CA LEU A 141 3.34 6.35 -11.18
C LEU A 141 2.68 6.87 -9.90
N ILE A 142 1.56 7.58 -10.07
CA ILE A 142 0.68 8.02 -9.00
C ILE A 142 -0.72 7.46 -9.27
N ARG A 143 -1.36 6.87 -8.27
CA ARG A 143 -2.77 6.47 -8.33
C ARG A 143 -3.46 6.77 -7.01
N GLU A 144 -4.76 7.00 -7.07
CA GLU A 144 -5.61 7.06 -5.88
C GLU A 144 -6.29 5.71 -5.66
N VAL A 145 -6.35 5.26 -4.41
CA VAL A 145 -7.07 4.05 -3.99
C VAL A 145 -7.93 4.35 -2.79
N VAL A 146 -9.12 3.74 -2.75
CA VAL A 146 -9.98 3.76 -1.56
C VAL A 146 -9.82 2.42 -0.84
N HIS A 147 -9.77 2.48 0.48
CA HIS A 147 -9.79 1.32 1.35
C HIS A 147 -10.89 1.49 2.41
N TYR A 148 -11.66 0.43 2.63
CA TYR A 148 -12.67 0.37 3.69
C TYR A 148 -12.16 -0.52 4.82
N PHE A 149 -12.06 0.06 6.01
CA PHE A 149 -11.80 -0.64 7.26
C PHE A 149 -13.08 -0.72 8.06
N GLU A 150 -13.42 -1.90 8.58
CA GLU A 150 -14.48 -2.07 9.55
C GLU A 150 -13.85 -2.12 10.94
N ILE A 151 -14.27 -1.21 11.82
CA ILE A 151 -13.56 -0.87 13.06
C ILE A 151 -14.50 -0.91 14.28
N SER A 152 -15.65 -1.57 14.16
CA SER A 152 -16.69 -1.57 15.20
C SER A 152 -16.23 -2.22 16.51
N LYS A 153 -15.24 -3.12 16.46
CA LYS A 153 -14.73 -3.86 17.62
C LYS A 153 -13.70 -3.10 18.45
N ILE A 154 -13.19 -1.98 17.94
CA ILE A 154 -12.03 -1.26 18.50
C ILE A 154 -12.35 0.19 18.86
N ILE A 155 -13.62 0.60 18.76
CA ILE A 155 -14.15 1.91 19.17
C ILE A 155 -15.10 1.75 20.35
#